data_AF-A0A087BIF4-F1
#
_entry.id   AF-A0A087BIF4-F1
#
_cell.length_a   1.000
_cell.length_b   1.000
_cell.length_c   1.000
_cell.angle_alpha   90.00
_cell.angle_beta   90.00
_cell.angle_gamma   90.00
#
_symmetry.space_group_name_H-M   'P 1'
#
loop_
_entity.id
_entity.type
_entity.pdbx_description
1 polymer ?
#
loop_
_entity_poly.entity_id
_entity_poly.type
_entity_poly.pdbx_seq_one_letter_code
_entity_poly.pdbx_strand_id
1 'polypeptide(L)' 'MKYGMRKPSWKKSLSARTKGRATRAIKRALIPGYGKKGMGWLHPKRKLYNTIYKKTTFSLFDLFK' A
#
# COMPACT_ATOMS: atom_id res chain seq x y z
N MET A 1 -5.24 12.56 -10.75
CA MET A 1 -5.94 11.45 -10.04
C MET A 1 -6.46 10.46 -11.08
N LYS A 2 -6.54 9.16 -10.75
CA LYS A 2 -7.30 8.18 -11.54
C LYS A 2 -8.60 7.87 -10.80
N TYR A 3 -9.69 7.69 -11.53
CA TYR A 3 -10.98 7.25 -11.01
C TYR A 3 -11.31 5.85 -11.57
N GLY A 4 -11.91 4.99 -10.75
CA GLY A 4 -12.35 3.65 -11.16
C GLY A 4 -11.28 2.54 -11.03
N MET A 5 -11.24 1.63 -12.00
CA MET A 5 -10.49 0.38 -11.88
C MET A 5 -8.97 0.54 -11.89
N ARG A 6 -8.29 -0.03 -10.89
CA ARG A 6 -6.82 -0.10 -10.86
C ARG A 6 -6.31 -1.11 -11.90
N LYS A 7 -5.20 -0.79 -12.56
CA LYS A 7 -4.54 -1.73 -13.48
C LYS A 7 -3.96 -2.91 -12.66
N PRO A 8 -4.45 -4.15 -12.84
CA PRO A 8 -3.89 -5.29 -12.15
C PRO A 8 -2.47 -5.55 -12.65
N SER A 9 -1.58 -6.02 -11.76
CA SER A 9 -0.23 -6.43 -12.14
C SER A 9 0.23 -7.62 -11.32
N TRP A 10 0.29 -8.79 -11.96
CA TRP A 10 0.60 -10.07 -11.33
C TRP A 10 2.00 -10.11 -10.71
N LYS A 11 3.02 -9.68 -11.47
CA LYS A 11 4.41 -9.63 -10.99
C LYS A 11 4.56 -8.78 -9.71
N LYS A 12 3.93 -7.60 -9.66
CA LYS A 12 3.99 -6.71 -8.49
C LYS A 12 3.20 -7.28 -7.31
N SER A 13 2.06 -7.92 -7.57
CA SER A 13 1.24 -8.56 -6.53
C SER A 13 2.00 -9.69 -5.83
N LEU A 14 2.62 -10.60 -6.60
CA LEU A 14 3.41 -11.70 -6.06
C LEU A 14 4.62 -11.19 -5.26
N SER A 15 5.39 -10.25 -5.82
CA SER A 15 6.55 -9.66 -5.13
C SER A 15 6.16 -8.96 -3.81
N ALA A 16 5.01 -8.28 -3.78
CA ALA A 16 4.53 -7.62 -2.56
C ALA A 16 4.14 -8.60 -1.45
N ARG A 17 3.67 -9.81 -1.83
CA ARG A 17 3.26 -10.90 -0.94
C ARG A 17 4.44 -11.75 -0.43
N THR A 18 5.49 -11.92 -1.24
CA THR A 18 6.68 -12.72 -0.89
C THR A 18 7.82 -11.85 -0.35
N LYS A 19 8.74 -11.40 -1.22
CA LYS A 19 9.95 -10.64 -0.87
C LYS A 19 9.62 -9.35 -0.11
N GLY A 20 8.60 -8.61 -0.56
CA GLY A 20 8.15 -7.39 0.08
C GLY A 20 7.60 -7.62 1.50
N ARG A 21 6.98 -8.77 1.76
CA ARG A 21 6.48 -9.11 3.10
C ARG A 21 7.63 -9.42 4.05
N ALA A 22 8.57 -10.26 3.62
CA ALA A 22 9.74 -10.64 4.42
C ALA A 22 10.58 -9.41 4.82
N THR A 23 10.92 -8.56 3.84
CA THR A 23 11.70 -7.33 4.09
C THR A 23 11.01 -6.36 5.07
N ARG A 24 9.67 -6.22 5.00
CA ARG A 24 8.92 -5.39 5.96
C ARG A 24 8.88 -6.01 7.36
N ALA A 25 8.84 -7.33 7.47
CA ALA A 25 8.87 -8.01 8.77
C ALA A 25 10.20 -7.76 9.48
N ILE A 26 11.33 -7.91 8.78
CA ILE A 26 12.66 -7.61 9.30
C ILE A 26 12.76 -6.14 9.73
N LYS A 27 12.34 -5.20 8.89
CA LYS A 27 12.37 -3.76 9.22
C LYS A 27 11.53 -3.40 10.44
N ARG A 28 10.40 -4.07 10.67
CA ARG A 28 9.57 -3.87 11.86
C ARG A 28 10.23 -4.39 13.13
N ALA A 29 11.04 -5.44 13.03
CA ALA A 29 11.76 -6.00 14.17
C ALA A 29 12.99 -5.15 14.55
N LEU A 30 13.69 -4.58 13.55
CA LEU A 30 14.93 -3.85 13.77
C LEU A 30 14.75 -2.35 14.03
N ILE A 31 13.79 -1.69 13.36
CA ILE A 31 13.66 -0.23 13.38
C ILE A 31 12.50 0.18 14.29
N PRO A 32 12.77 0.83 15.44
CA PRO A 32 11.70 1.34 16.29
C PRO A 32 10.87 2.39 15.52
N GLY A 33 9.55 2.29 15.63
CA GLY A 33 8.63 3.18 14.92
C GLY A 33 8.30 2.81 13.47
N TYR A 34 9.01 1.87 12.83
CA TYR A 34 8.74 1.50 11.43
C TYR A 34 7.36 0.84 11.25
N GLY A 35 6.54 1.41 10.36
CA GLY A 35 5.22 0.87 10.02
C GLY A 35 4.15 1.00 11.12
N LYS A 36 4.39 1.83 12.15
CA LYS A 36 3.38 2.19 13.16
C LYS A 36 2.28 3.09 12.56
N LYS A 37 1.09 3.06 13.17
CA LYS A 37 -0.01 3.96 12.79
C LYS A 37 0.44 5.41 13.01
N GLY A 38 0.14 6.29 12.07
CA GLY A 38 0.50 7.71 12.14
C GLY A 38 1.76 8.11 11.36
N MET A 39 2.71 7.20 11.11
CA MET A 39 3.99 7.52 10.44
C MET A 39 3.86 8.12 9.02
N GLY A 40 2.72 7.91 8.35
CA GLY A 40 2.45 8.51 7.05
C GLY A 40 2.25 10.03 7.09
N TRP A 41 1.97 10.62 8.27
CA TRP A 41 1.79 12.06 8.44
C TRP A 41 3.10 12.84 8.36
N LEU A 42 4.26 12.19 8.50
CA LEU A 42 5.56 12.80 8.20
C LEU A 42 5.66 13.29 6.75
N HIS A 43 4.85 12.73 5.83
CA HIS A 43 4.75 13.17 4.45
C HIS A 43 3.29 13.45 4.07
N PRO A 44 2.72 14.59 4.51
CA PRO A 44 1.28 14.84 4.48
C PRO A 44 0.71 14.88 3.06
N LYS A 45 1.41 15.55 2.12
CA LYS A 45 1.01 15.62 0.69
C LYS A 45 0.79 14.23 0.07
N ARG A 46 1.73 13.30 0.31
CA ARG A 46 1.66 11.94 -0.22
C ARG A 46 0.56 11.12 0.46
N LYS A 47 0.39 11.30 1.78
CA LYS A 47 -0.65 10.62 2.55
C LYS A 47 -2.05 11.03 2.08
N LEU A 48 -2.29 12.32 1.88
CA LEU A 48 -3.56 12.85 1.36
C LEU A 48 -3.85 12.29 -0.04
N TYR A 49 -2.89 12.38 -0.96
CA TYR A 49 -3.03 11.82 -2.31
C TYR A 49 -3.38 10.33 -2.30
N ASN A 50 -2.65 9.52 -1.53
CA ASN A 50 -2.89 8.08 -1.42
C ASN A 50 -4.26 7.76 -0.79
N THR A 51 -4.73 8.60 0.14
CA THR A 51 -6.03 8.43 0.78
C THR A 51 -7.15 8.67 -0.22
N ILE A 52 -7.08 9.77 -0.98
CA ILE A 52 -8.07 10.07 -2.01
C ILE A 52 -8.00 9.02 -3.12
N TYR A 53 -6.80 8.67 -3.61
CA TYR A 53 -6.62 7.61 -4.61
C TYR A 53 -7.24 6.28 -4.16
N LYS A 54 -7.09 5.90 -2.88
CA LYS A 54 -7.69 4.68 -2.35
C LYS A 54 -9.22 4.72 -2.34
N LYS A 55 -9.81 5.88 -2.03
CA LYS A 55 -11.27 6.08 -2.02
C LYS A 55 -11.87 6.13 -3.42
N THR A 56 -11.16 6.69 -4.39
CA THR A 56 -11.66 6.93 -5.75
C THR A 56 -11.36 5.79 -6.72
N THR A 57 -10.64 4.75 -6.30
CA THR A 57 -10.28 3.60 -7.15
C THR A 57 -10.57 2.26 -6.48
N PHE A 58 -11.01 1.29 -7.27
CA PHE A 58 -11.32 -0.08 -6.83
C PHE A 58 -10.45 -1.11 -7.56
N SER A 59 -10.23 -2.28 -6.96
CA SER A 59 -9.59 -3.42 -7.64
C SER A 59 -10.65 -4.35 -8.26
N LEU A 60 -10.29 -5.02 -9.36
CA LEU A 60 -11.10 -6.14 -9.88
C LEU A 60 -11.27 -7.25 -8.85
N PHE A 61 -10.23 -7.53 -8.06
CA PHE A 61 -10.30 -8.57 -7.03
C PHE A 61 -11.13 -8.15 -5.81
N ASP A 62 -11.48 -6.87 -5.67
CA ASP A 62 -12.38 -6.42 -4.60
C ASP A 62 -13.85 -6.71 -4.94
N LEU A 63 -14.18 -6.94 -6.23
CA LEU A 63 -15.53 -7.27 -6.71
C LEU A 63 -15.87 -8.76 -6.55
N PHE A 64 -14.86 -9.63 -6.45
CA PHE A 64 -15.01 -11.09 -6.29
C PHE A 64 -14.70 -11.56 -4.86
N LYS A 65 -14.71 -10.64 -3.89
CA LYS A 65 -14.55 -10.94 -2.47
C LYS A 65 -15.92 -11.11 -1.83
#